data_AF-A0A4Z1GRJ9-F1
#
_entry.id   AF-A0A4Z1GRJ9-F1
#
_cell.length_a   1.000
_cell.length_b   1.000
_cell.length_c   1.000
_cell.angle_alpha   90.00
_cell.angle_beta   90.00
_cell.angle_gamma   90.00
#
_symmetry.space_group_name_H-M   'P 1'
#
loop_
_entity.id
_entity.type
_entity.pdbx_description
1 polymer ?
#
loop_
_entity_poly.entity_id
_entity_poly.type
_entity_poly.pdbx_seq_one_letter_code
_entity_poly.pdbx_strand_id
1 'polypeptide(L)'
;MSFLPLTSRTLRTLPKRQCLSPFRTTTRTLTSKSPSTPQLDPISLHRLEATRRAYYKRRTLYSASGFLVGMACIWVTATSIEIPPPSKLDSSRSSNSLSSSSPVTILPPSSSSPPTTKETEDEEHIPTGTSTIPSFPKTLHFSDTPSTHPNEPYQLLGLGIRTVSFLHIQVYVLGLYISPSSIPTLQTSLLQLAAPNGASTLVANEKDALKAMLLDPARSEEIWSAILKNPEIKSIVRIVPTRNTDFHHLRDAWVRSLTARAQKNREEFGDEAFGKAMGEFKALFNRGSVPKGRELLLSRDESGKLGVWYEDGVNGSQRLGEVRDERISRGIWLGYLAGANVSSEEARRSVVEGVMRFVERPVGSVEGMVTV
;
A
#
# COMPACT_ATOMS: atom_id res chain seq x y z
N MET A 1 -10.57 1.13 -63.72
CA MET A 1 -9.48 2.11 -63.50
C MET A 1 -9.60 2.54 -62.05
N SER A 2 -8.70 2.28 -61.12
CA SER A 2 -7.28 1.98 -61.17
C SER A 2 -6.90 1.14 -59.95
N PHE A 3 -6.13 0.07 -60.16
CA PHE A 3 -5.59 -0.80 -59.12
C PHE A 3 -4.28 -0.21 -58.58
N LEU A 4 -4.14 -0.11 -57.26
CA LEU A 4 -2.88 0.18 -56.58
C LEU A 4 -2.07 -1.13 -56.41
N PRO A 5 -0.75 -1.15 -56.64
CA PRO A 5 0.03 -2.37 -56.61
C PRO A 5 0.54 -2.71 -55.19
N LEU A 6 0.36 -3.98 -54.81
CA LEU A 6 0.96 -4.62 -53.64
C LEU A 6 2.45 -4.89 -53.88
N THR A 7 3.29 -4.42 -52.95
CA THR A 7 4.74 -4.63 -52.95
C THR A 7 5.08 -6.05 -52.50
N SER A 8 5.80 -6.79 -53.35
CA SER A 8 6.23 -8.17 -53.11
C SER A 8 7.51 -8.21 -52.27
N ARG A 9 7.45 -8.84 -51.09
CA ARG A 9 8.63 -9.19 -50.27
C ARG A 9 9.35 -10.37 -50.90
N THR A 10 10.59 -10.15 -51.33
CA THR A 10 11.51 -11.16 -51.84
C THR A 10 12.13 -11.96 -50.69
N LEU A 11 11.74 -13.22 -50.54
CA LEU A 11 12.40 -14.20 -49.69
C LEU A 11 13.61 -14.77 -50.44
N ARG A 12 14.83 -14.48 -49.96
CA ARG A 12 16.07 -15.10 -50.48
C ARG A 12 16.14 -16.56 -50.03
N THR A 13 16.01 -17.46 -50.99
CA THR A 13 16.25 -18.89 -50.87
C THR A 13 17.76 -19.18 -50.80
N LEU A 14 18.22 -19.85 -49.75
CA LEU A 14 19.58 -20.42 -49.68
C LEU A 14 19.64 -21.74 -50.47
N PRO A 15 20.69 -21.99 -51.28
CA PRO A 15 20.74 -23.16 -52.15
C PRO A 15 21.06 -24.46 -51.41
N LYS A 16 20.53 -25.52 -52.02
CA LYS A 16 20.47 -26.91 -51.59
C LYS A 16 21.82 -27.64 -51.76
N ARG A 17 22.01 -28.63 -50.89
CA ARG A 17 23.11 -29.61 -50.79
C ARG A 17 23.67 -30.11 -52.14
N GLN A 18 24.99 -30.22 -52.21
CA GLN A 18 25.69 -31.18 -53.06
C GLN A 18 26.35 -32.26 -52.19
N CYS A 19 26.11 -33.52 -52.56
CA CYS A 19 26.79 -34.72 -52.06
C CYS A 19 27.74 -35.25 -53.14
N LEU A 20 28.54 -36.25 -52.75
CA LEU A 20 29.60 -37.02 -53.44
C LEU A 20 31.00 -36.57 -52.97
N SER A 21 31.88 -37.41 -52.40
CA SER A 21 32.09 -38.86 -52.52
C SER A 21 32.79 -39.44 -51.26
N PRO A 22 32.89 -40.77 -51.08
CA PRO A 22 33.43 -41.39 -49.87
C PRO A 22 34.93 -41.69 -50.01
N PHE A 23 35.75 -41.14 -49.12
CA PHE A 23 37.10 -41.64 -48.89
C PHE A 23 37.17 -42.42 -47.58
N ARG A 24 37.60 -43.67 -47.72
CA ARG A 24 37.75 -44.69 -46.69
C ARG A 24 39.09 -44.49 -45.96
N THR A 25 39.03 -44.61 -44.64
CA THR A 25 40.09 -45.05 -43.71
C THR A 25 41.39 -44.25 -43.61
N THR A 26 41.65 -43.68 -42.43
CA THR A 26 42.73 -44.13 -41.52
C THR A 26 42.58 -43.41 -40.19
N THR A 27 42.22 -44.16 -39.15
CA THR A 27 42.23 -43.73 -37.76
C THR A 27 43.70 -43.55 -37.33
N ARG A 28 44.19 -42.31 -37.33
CA ARG A 28 45.44 -41.94 -36.65
C ARG A 28 45.06 -41.18 -35.38
N THR A 29 45.17 -41.88 -34.26
CA THR A 29 45.19 -41.28 -32.92
C THR A 29 46.42 -40.38 -32.80
N LEU A 30 46.24 -39.08 -33.05
CA LEU A 30 47.22 -38.07 -32.70
C LEU A 30 46.86 -37.52 -31.32
N THR A 31 47.71 -37.83 -30.34
CA THR A 31 47.69 -37.26 -29.00
C THR A 31 47.86 -35.73 -29.12
N SER A 32 46.79 -34.96 -28.94
CA SER A 32 46.91 -33.51 -28.82
C SER A 32 47.48 -33.18 -27.43
N LYS A 33 48.70 -32.64 -27.40
CA LYS A 33 49.15 -31.88 -26.22
C LYS A 33 48.21 -30.69 -26.07
N SER A 34 47.66 -30.48 -24.88
CA SER A 34 46.94 -29.26 -24.53
C SER A 34 47.82 -28.04 -24.87
N PRO A 35 47.28 -26.97 -25.50
CA PRO A 35 48.05 -25.76 -25.69
C PRO A 35 48.45 -25.22 -24.31
N SER A 36 49.74 -24.91 -24.14
CA SER A 36 50.23 -24.22 -22.96
C SER A 36 49.51 -22.88 -22.87
N THR A 37 48.77 -22.66 -21.79
CA THR A 37 48.23 -21.33 -21.44
C THR A 37 49.37 -20.30 -21.49
N PRO A 38 49.25 -19.21 -22.26
CA PRO A 38 50.29 -18.19 -22.29
C PRO A 38 50.42 -17.62 -20.87
N GLN A 39 51.57 -17.85 -20.25
CA GLN A 39 51.88 -17.29 -18.94
C GLN A 39 52.01 -15.77 -19.13
N LEU A 40 50.98 -15.03 -18.67
CA LEU A 40 50.95 -13.59 -18.79
C LEU A 40 52.13 -13.01 -17.99
N ASP A 41 53.00 -12.26 -18.67
CA ASP A 41 54.17 -11.64 -18.05
C ASP A 41 53.70 -10.72 -16.89
N PRO A 42 54.15 -10.95 -15.65
CA PRO A 42 53.72 -10.17 -14.48
C PRO A 42 53.96 -8.66 -14.65
N ILE A 43 54.98 -8.27 -15.41
CA ILE A 43 55.28 -6.85 -15.68
C ILE A 43 54.19 -6.24 -16.58
N SER A 44 53.74 -6.99 -17.59
CA SER A 44 52.67 -6.57 -18.48
C SER A 44 51.33 -6.45 -17.74
N LEU A 45 51.03 -7.39 -16.83
CA LEU A 45 49.84 -7.34 -15.97
C LEU A 45 49.86 -6.14 -15.04
N HIS A 46 51.00 -5.87 -14.38
CA HIS A 46 51.12 -4.72 -13.49
C HIS A 46 50.93 -3.38 -14.24
N ARG A 47 51.47 -3.27 -15.46
CA ARG A 47 51.24 -2.09 -16.31
C ARG A 47 49.77 -1.95 -16.71
N LEU A 48 49.09 -3.03 -17.07
CA LEU A 48 47.66 -3.02 -17.41
C LEU A 48 46.78 -2.67 -16.21
N GLU A 49 47.12 -3.13 -15.01
CA GLU A 49 46.42 -2.74 -13.79
C GLU A 49 46.62 -1.25 -13.49
N ALA A 50 47.84 -0.74 -13.64
CA ALA A 50 48.14 0.68 -13.42
C ALA A 50 47.39 1.58 -14.41
N THR A 51 47.36 1.23 -15.70
CA THR A 51 46.60 1.98 -16.71
C THR A 51 45.10 1.91 -16.46
N ARG A 52 44.58 0.74 -16.07
CA ARG A 52 43.16 0.56 -15.70
C ARG A 52 42.77 1.38 -14.48
N ARG A 53 43.59 1.40 -13.42
CA ARG A 53 43.36 2.24 -12.23
C ARG A 53 43.40 3.73 -12.58
N ALA A 54 44.34 4.16 -13.41
CA ALA A 54 44.41 5.56 -13.86
C ALA A 54 43.19 5.97 -14.70
N TYR A 55 42.71 5.09 -15.58
CA TYR A 55 41.50 5.30 -16.38
C TYR A 55 40.26 5.48 -15.50
N TYR A 56 40.04 4.57 -14.53
CA TYR A 56 38.89 4.68 -13.63
C TYR A 56 38.98 5.91 -12.72
N LYS A 57 40.17 6.27 -12.21
CA LYS A 57 40.34 7.51 -11.41
C LYS A 57 39.94 8.76 -12.18
N ARG A 58 40.38 8.89 -13.44
CA ARG A 58 40.00 10.03 -14.30
C ARG A 58 38.49 10.06 -14.56
N ARG A 59 37.91 8.91 -14.91
CA ARG A 59 36.47 8.79 -15.15
C ARG A 59 35.64 9.14 -13.91
N THR A 60 36.03 8.65 -12.73
CA THR A 60 35.36 8.98 -11.47
C THR A 60 35.45 10.47 -11.17
N LEU A 61 36.59 11.10 -11.43
CA LEU A 61 36.76 12.54 -11.24
C LEU A 61 35.85 13.36 -12.17
N TYR A 62 35.76 12.99 -13.46
CA TYR A 62 34.86 13.64 -14.40
C TYR A 62 33.37 13.42 -14.08
N SER A 63 32.99 12.21 -13.63
CA SER A 63 31.61 11.96 -13.19
C SER A 63 31.27 12.71 -11.90
N ALA A 64 32.23 12.82 -10.97
CA ALA A 64 32.05 13.55 -9.73
C ALA A 64 31.93 15.06 -9.97
N SER A 65 32.76 15.63 -10.84
CA SER A 65 32.65 17.05 -11.20
C SER A 65 31.34 17.35 -11.91
N GLY A 66 30.91 16.50 -12.84
CA GLY A 66 29.61 16.64 -13.51
C GLY A 66 28.42 16.57 -12.54
N PHE A 67 28.47 15.66 -11.56
CA PHE A 67 27.46 15.56 -10.52
C PHE A 67 27.39 16.82 -9.65
N LEU A 68 28.54 17.33 -9.20
CA LEU A 68 28.61 18.53 -8.36
C LEU A 68 28.13 19.78 -9.10
N VAL A 69 28.52 19.95 -10.37
CA VAL A 69 28.02 21.05 -11.22
C VAL A 69 26.52 20.93 -11.44
N GLY A 70 26.01 19.72 -11.70
CA GLY A 70 24.57 19.49 -11.85
C GLY A 70 23.77 19.85 -10.59
N MET A 71 24.25 19.46 -9.41
CA MET A 71 23.64 19.85 -8.15
C MET A 71 23.67 21.36 -7.93
N ALA A 72 24.79 22.02 -8.23
CA ALA A 72 24.91 23.47 -8.11
C ALA A 72 23.94 24.20 -9.06
N CYS A 73 23.80 23.73 -10.32
CA CYS A 73 22.83 24.29 -11.26
C CYS A 73 21.39 24.15 -10.76
N ILE A 74 21.00 22.97 -10.24
CA ILE A 74 19.66 22.76 -9.67
C ILE A 74 19.43 23.70 -8.48
N TRP A 75 20.40 23.80 -7.58
CA TRP A 75 20.31 24.66 -6.41
C TRP A 75 20.13 26.13 -6.82
N VAL A 76 20.94 26.63 -7.74
CA VAL A 76 20.81 28.00 -8.28
C VAL A 76 19.44 28.21 -8.93
N THR A 77 18.96 27.27 -9.75
CA THR A 77 17.63 27.39 -10.37
C THR A 77 16.50 27.40 -9.33
N ALA A 78 16.65 26.65 -8.23
CA ALA A 78 15.65 26.60 -7.16
C ALA A 78 15.64 27.87 -6.30
N THR A 79 16.76 28.57 -6.17
CA THR A 79 16.88 29.78 -5.33
C THR A 79 16.73 31.09 -6.11
N SER A 80 17.09 31.11 -7.40
CA SER A 80 17.11 32.34 -8.21
C SER A 80 15.83 32.55 -9.02
N ILE A 81 14.94 31.56 -9.09
CA ILE A 81 13.62 31.69 -9.71
C ILE A 81 12.59 31.71 -8.59
N GLU A 82 12.08 32.89 -8.26
CA GLU A 82 10.86 33.01 -7.45
C GLU A 82 9.68 32.56 -8.31
N ILE A 83 9.28 31.31 -8.15
CA ILE A 83 8.08 30.77 -8.77
C ILE A 83 6.90 31.43 -8.03
N PRO A 84 6.02 32.20 -8.69
CA PRO A 84 4.82 32.71 -8.04
C PRO A 84 4.00 31.54 -7.49
N PRO A 85 3.29 31.71 -6.36
CA PRO A 85 2.44 30.65 -5.81
C PRO A 85 1.51 30.14 -6.92
N PRO A 86 1.25 28.82 -7.01
CA PRO A 86 0.49 28.27 -8.12
C PRO A 86 -0.87 28.96 -8.18
N SER A 87 -1.04 29.85 -9.16
CA SER A 87 -2.34 30.31 -9.56
C SER A 87 -3.09 29.09 -10.08
N LYS A 88 -4.29 28.88 -9.54
CA LYS A 88 -5.21 27.85 -9.99
C LYS A 88 -5.33 27.95 -11.51
N LEU A 89 -4.70 27.01 -12.22
CA LEU A 89 -4.88 26.85 -13.66
C LEU A 89 -6.24 26.18 -13.84
N ASP A 90 -7.28 27.00 -13.93
CA ASP A 90 -8.58 26.61 -14.48
C ASP A 90 -8.37 26.31 -15.97
N SER A 91 -7.96 25.08 -16.25
CA SER A 91 -8.06 24.51 -17.59
C SER A 91 -9.48 23.98 -17.76
N SER A 92 -10.40 24.87 -18.14
CA SER A 92 -11.67 24.49 -18.74
C SER A 92 -11.41 23.87 -20.13
N ARG A 93 -10.99 22.61 -20.14
CA ARG A 93 -11.04 21.79 -21.34
C ARG A 93 -11.97 20.62 -21.09
N SER A 94 -13.14 20.71 -21.71
CA SER A 94 -14.14 19.65 -21.78
C SER A 94 -13.48 18.35 -22.23
N SER A 95 -13.32 17.43 -21.29
CA SER A 95 -13.13 16.02 -21.59
C SER A 95 -14.16 15.28 -20.78
N ASN A 96 -14.98 14.49 -21.48
CA ASN A 96 -16.17 13.82 -21.00
C ASN A 96 -16.01 13.30 -19.57
N SER A 97 -16.88 13.80 -18.70
CA SER A 97 -17.16 13.26 -17.38
C SER A 97 -17.39 11.75 -17.48
N LEU A 98 -16.39 10.96 -17.08
CA LEU A 98 -16.63 9.58 -16.67
C LEU A 98 -17.37 9.68 -15.35
N SER A 99 -18.62 9.19 -15.39
CA SER A 99 -19.58 9.23 -14.31
C SER A 99 -18.94 8.81 -12.99
N SER A 100 -19.16 9.64 -11.97
CA SER A 100 -18.88 9.34 -10.58
C SER A 100 -19.41 7.96 -10.23
N SER A 101 -18.53 7.11 -9.69
CA SER A 101 -18.87 5.84 -9.07
C SER A 101 -20.01 6.06 -8.07
N SER A 102 -21.18 5.53 -8.42
CA SER A 102 -22.35 5.49 -7.55
C SER A 102 -22.06 4.59 -6.35
N PRO A 103 -22.54 4.92 -5.13
CA PRO A 103 -22.40 4.05 -3.98
C PRO A 103 -23.18 2.75 -4.22
N VAL A 104 -22.53 1.64 -3.90
CA VAL A 104 -23.05 0.27 -4.05
C VAL A 104 -24.25 0.10 -3.12
N THR A 105 -25.46 0.10 -3.69
CA THR A 105 -26.68 -0.40 -3.05
C THR A 105 -27.02 -1.74 -3.70
N ILE A 106 -26.94 -2.85 -2.96
CA ILE A 106 -27.36 -4.18 -3.43
C ILE A 106 -28.81 -4.40 -2.97
N LEU A 107 -29.78 -4.38 -3.88
CA LEU A 107 -31.17 -4.84 -3.69
C LEU A 107 -31.66 -5.54 -4.99
N PRO A 108 -32.45 -6.63 -4.91
CA PRO A 108 -32.93 -7.39 -6.08
C PRO A 108 -34.18 -6.76 -6.74
N PRO A 109 -34.54 -7.14 -7.98
CA PRO A 109 -35.33 -6.28 -8.88
C PRO A 109 -36.84 -6.53 -8.82
N SER A 110 -37.65 -5.46 -8.87
CA SER A 110 -39.00 -5.51 -9.44
C SER A 110 -39.53 -4.14 -9.90
N SER A 111 -39.82 -4.06 -11.20
CA SER A 111 -40.89 -3.30 -11.89
C SER A 111 -41.11 -1.79 -11.64
N SER A 112 -40.69 -1.01 -12.65
CA SER A 112 -41.44 0.06 -13.35
C SER A 112 -42.32 1.07 -12.58
N SER A 113 -41.85 2.33 -12.47
CA SER A 113 -42.52 3.62 -12.83
C SER A 113 -41.90 4.82 -12.05
N PRO A 114 -42.02 6.08 -12.53
CA PRO A 114 -40.92 7.06 -12.52
C PRO A 114 -41.08 8.22 -11.50
N PRO A 115 -40.22 9.26 -11.55
CA PRO A 115 -39.33 9.67 -10.48
C PRO A 115 -40.00 10.60 -9.45
N THR A 116 -39.93 10.25 -8.16
CA THR A 116 -40.07 11.24 -7.09
C THR A 116 -38.71 11.40 -6.44
N THR A 117 -38.17 12.60 -6.61
CA THR A 117 -37.06 13.22 -5.90
C THR A 117 -37.06 12.76 -4.44
N LYS A 118 -36.16 11.82 -4.10
CA LYS A 118 -35.81 11.53 -2.71
C LYS A 118 -34.49 12.23 -2.45
N GLU A 119 -34.57 13.19 -1.54
CA GLU A 119 -33.47 13.91 -0.93
C GLU A 119 -32.38 12.91 -0.51
N THR A 120 -31.23 12.98 -1.17
CA THR A 120 -30.01 12.30 -0.74
C THR A 120 -29.63 12.88 0.61
N GLU A 121 -29.65 12.04 1.64
CA GLU A 121 -28.96 12.30 2.91
C GLU A 121 -27.53 12.73 2.57
N ASP A 122 -27.12 13.92 3.01
CA ASP A 122 -25.80 14.49 2.73
C ASP A 122 -24.72 13.59 3.36
N GLU A 123 -24.16 12.66 2.60
CA GLU A 123 -22.97 11.89 2.99
C GLU A 123 -21.83 12.87 3.26
N GLU A 124 -21.55 13.13 4.53
CA GLU A 124 -20.50 14.07 4.93
C GLU A 124 -19.12 13.52 4.53
N HIS A 125 -18.41 14.30 3.73
CA HIS A 125 -17.11 13.92 3.18
C HIS A 125 -15.98 14.70 3.84
N ILE A 126 -14.94 13.99 4.31
CA ILE A 126 -13.73 14.58 4.89
C ILE A 126 -12.65 14.73 3.82
N PRO A 127 -12.05 15.92 3.64
CA PRO A 127 -10.99 16.13 2.66
C PRO A 127 -9.73 15.34 3.03
N THR A 128 -9.07 14.73 2.05
CA THR A 128 -7.86 13.92 2.28
C THR A 128 -6.55 14.70 2.18
N GLY A 129 -6.61 15.94 1.67
CA GLY A 129 -5.42 16.73 1.34
C GLY A 129 -4.72 16.32 0.04
N THR A 130 -5.28 15.41 -0.76
CA THR A 130 -4.74 15.03 -2.08
C THR A 130 -5.65 15.46 -3.23
N SER A 131 -5.07 15.81 -4.38
CA SER A 131 -5.84 16.13 -5.59
C SER A 131 -6.40 14.88 -6.30
N THR A 132 -5.78 13.72 -6.09
CA THR A 132 -6.16 12.48 -6.80
C THR A 132 -7.37 11.81 -6.15
N ILE A 133 -7.48 11.88 -4.82
CA ILE A 133 -8.59 11.28 -4.07
C ILE A 133 -9.10 12.36 -3.13
N PRO A 134 -10.00 13.25 -3.56
CA PRO A 134 -10.25 14.52 -2.86
C PRO A 134 -10.85 14.33 -1.46
N SER A 135 -11.70 13.32 -1.28
CA SER A 135 -12.41 13.10 -0.02
C SER A 135 -12.60 11.62 0.31
N PHE A 136 -12.79 11.36 1.59
CA PHE A 136 -13.26 10.08 2.14
C PHE A 136 -14.62 10.31 2.80
N PRO A 137 -15.57 9.35 2.72
CA PRO A 137 -16.83 9.48 3.43
C PRO A 137 -16.59 9.29 4.93
N LYS A 138 -17.32 10.05 5.75
CA LYS A 138 -17.25 9.95 7.21
C LYS A 138 -17.86 8.66 7.72
N THR A 139 -18.86 8.14 7.03
CA THR A 139 -19.51 6.86 7.28
C THR A 139 -19.27 5.90 6.13
N LEU A 140 -19.22 4.59 6.42
CA LEU A 140 -19.02 3.56 5.42
C LEU A 140 -20.05 2.44 5.63
N HIS A 141 -20.97 2.29 4.68
CA HIS A 141 -21.88 1.15 4.66
C HIS A 141 -21.15 -0.06 4.08
N PHE A 142 -20.83 -1.02 4.94
CA PHE A 142 -20.11 -2.23 4.57
C PHE A 142 -20.71 -3.45 5.26
N SER A 143 -20.87 -4.54 4.52
CA SER A 143 -21.26 -5.85 5.04
C SER A 143 -20.34 -6.92 4.46
N ASP A 144 -19.71 -7.73 5.33
CA ASP A 144 -18.84 -8.84 4.90
C ASP A 144 -19.64 -10.03 4.37
N THR A 145 -20.95 -10.08 4.64
CA THR A 145 -21.85 -11.13 4.14
C THR A 145 -23.01 -10.53 3.36
N PRO A 146 -23.21 -10.91 2.09
CA PRO A 146 -24.22 -10.29 1.22
C PRO A 146 -25.68 -10.53 1.67
N SER A 147 -25.92 -11.44 2.62
CA SER A 147 -27.24 -11.79 3.15
C SER A 147 -27.62 -11.06 4.45
N THR A 148 -26.69 -10.31 5.04
CA THR A 148 -26.93 -9.58 6.29
C THR A 148 -27.10 -8.10 5.95
N HIS A 149 -28.29 -7.54 6.22
CA HIS A 149 -28.48 -6.09 6.15
C HIS A 149 -27.36 -5.41 6.97
N PRO A 150 -26.71 -4.35 6.45
CA PRO A 150 -25.66 -3.67 7.19
C PRO A 150 -26.24 -3.18 8.52
N ASN A 151 -25.77 -3.76 9.62
CA ASN A 151 -26.32 -3.57 10.95
C ASN A 151 -26.19 -2.10 11.41
N GLU A 152 -25.12 -1.44 10.98
CA GLU A 152 -24.83 -0.03 11.26
C GLU A 152 -23.67 0.47 10.37
N PRO A 153 -23.66 1.73 9.91
CA PRO A 153 -22.51 2.28 9.18
C PRO A 153 -21.25 2.34 10.05
N TYR A 154 -20.11 1.96 9.49
CA TYR A 154 -18.83 2.17 10.15
C TYR A 154 -18.47 3.66 10.15
N GLN A 155 -17.85 4.14 11.22
CA GLN A 155 -17.45 5.54 11.36
C GLN A 155 -15.95 5.71 11.12
N LEU A 156 -15.57 6.74 10.37
CA LEU A 156 -14.17 7.12 10.16
C LEU A 156 -13.53 7.59 11.47
N LEU A 157 -12.50 6.85 11.90
CA LEU A 157 -11.71 7.14 13.09
C LEU A 157 -10.55 8.09 12.79
N GLY A 158 -9.93 7.92 11.62
CA GLY A 158 -8.83 8.77 11.17
C GLY A 158 -8.38 8.42 9.76
N LEU A 159 -7.75 9.37 9.09
CA LEU A 159 -7.23 9.21 7.74
C LEU A 159 -5.81 9.75 7.62
N GLY A 160 -5.10 9.34 6.57
CA GLY A 160 -3.82 9.95 6.25
C GLY A 160 -3.23 9.39 4.96
N ILE A 161 -2.16 10.04 4.50
CA ILE A 161 -1.51 9.69 3.25
C ILE A 161 -0.28 8.84 3.57
N ARG A 162 -0.08 7.76 2.81
CA ARG A 162 1.21 7.09 2.77
C ARG A 162 2.10 7.76 1.73
N THR A 163 3.27 8.17 2.15
CA THR A 163 4.34 8.65 1.26
C THR A 163 5.54 7.71 1.29
N VAL A 164 6.30 7.70 0.20
CA VAL A 164 7.59 7.00 0.10
C VAL A 164 8.69 7.98 -0.31
N SER A 165 9.91 7.72 0.18
CA SER A 165 11.13 8.51 -0.08
C SER A 165 11.13 9.95 0.49
N PHE A 166 12.31 10.59 0.46
CA PHE A 166 12.50 11.99 0.86
C PHE A 166 11.71 12.99 -0.01
N LEU A 167 11.29 12.58 -1.21
CA LEU A 167 10.49 13.40 -2.12
C LEU A 167 8.98 13.38 -1.79
N HIS A 168 8.57 12.73 -0.69
CA HIS A 168 7.17 12.66 -0.25
C HIS A 168 6.21 12.16 -1.34
N ILE A 169 6.65 11.14 -2.10
CA ILE A 169 5.86 10.58 -3.19
C ILE A 169 4.64 9.87 -2.58
N GLN A 170 3.44 10.40 -2.83
CA GLN A 170 2.19 9.80 -2.37
C GLN A 170 1.94 8.46 -3.07
N VAL A 171 1.63 7.43 -2.28
CA VAL A 171 1.35 6.07 -2.77
C VAL A 171 -0.13 5.76 -2.69
N TYR A 172 -0.75 6.02 -1.54
CA TYR A 172 -2.17 5.82 -1.32
C TYR A 172 -2.67 6.70 -0.18
N VAL A 173 -3.98 6.96 -0.18
CA VAL A 173 -4.70 7.48 0.98
C VAL A 173 -5.28 6.29 1.75
N LEU A 174 -5.22 6.37 3.07
CA LEU A 174 -5.77 5.39 4.00
C LEU A 174 -6.81 6.05 4.90
N GLY A 175 -7.91 5.35 5.16
CA GLY A 175 -8.85 5.66 6.23
C GLY A 175 -9.07 4.43 7.12
N LEU A 176 -9.05 4.61 8.43
CA LEU A 176 -9.43 3.58 9.39
C LEU A 176 -10.84 3.89 9.90
N TYR A 177 -11.74 2.94 9.76
CA TYR A 177 -13.12 3.01 10.23
C TYR A 177 -13.35 2.01 11.36
N ILE A 178 -14.25 2.34 12.28
CA ILE A 178 -14.64 1.49 13.42
C ILE A 178 -16.15 1.28 13.43
N SER A 179 -16.60 0.08 13.82
CA SER A 179 -18.04 -0.15 14.04
C SER A 179 -18.47 0.56 15.32
N PRO A 180 -19.63 1.24 15.37
CA PRO A 180 -20.06 1.92 16.59
C PRO A 180 -20.25 0.95 17.76
N SER A 181 -20.71 -0.27 17.50
CA SER A 181 -20.76 -1.37 18.49
C SER A 181 -19.42 -1.69 19.18
N SER A 182 -18.29 -1.38 18.57
CA SER A 182 -16.95 -1.63 19.11
C SER A 182 -16.36 -0.45 19.90
N ILE A 183 -16.99 0.74 19.82
CA ILE A 183 -16.50 1.96 20.50
C ILE A 183 -16.46 1.78 22.02
N PRO A 184 -17.47 1.21 22.71
CA PRO A 184 -17.43 1.02 24.16
C PRO A 184 -16.25 0.14 24.60
N THR A 185 -16.00 -0.99 23.92
CA THR A 185 -14.88 -1.89 24.24
C THR A 185 -13.53 -1.19 24.03
N LEU A 186 -13.40 -0.37 22.98
CA LEU A 186 -12.21 0.44 22.74
C LEU A 186 -12.02 1.49 23.86
N GLN A 187 -13.08 2.22 24.22
CA GLN A 187 -13.04 3.22 25.30
C GLN A 187 -12.61 2.59 26.62
N THR A 188 -13.23 1.47 27.03
CA THR A 188 -12.89 0.78 28.27
C THR A 188 -11.43 0.34 28.29
N SER A 189 -10.93 -0.21 27.18
CA SER A 189 -9.51 -0.63 27.08
C SER A 189 -8.54 0.54 27.25
N LEU A 190 -8.88 1.71 26.69
CA LEU A 190 -8.06 2.91 26.81
C LEU A 190 -8.14 3.56 28.20
N LEU A 191 -9.32 3.58 28.80
CA LEU A 191 -9.52 4.09 30.16
C LEU A 191 -8.76 3.25 31.19
N GLN A 192 -8.76 1.92 31.04
CA GLN A 192 -7.99 1.02 31.91
C GLN A 192 -6.48 1.29 31.85
N LEU A 193 -5.97 1.69 30.68
CA LEU A 193 -4.55 2.03 30.50
C LEU A 193 -4.20 3.41 31.06
N ALA A 194 -5.06 4.40 30.88
CA ALA A 194 -4.80 5.78 31.28
C ALA A 194 -5.11 6.08 32.75
N ALA A 195 -6.14 5.44 33.29
CA ALA A 195 -6.63 5.65 34.65
C ALA A 195 -6.97 4.29 35.31
N PRO A 196 -5.95 3.52 35.74
CA PRO A 196 -6.14 2.20 36.36
C PRO A 196 -6.95 2.24 37.67
N ASN A 197 -7.17 3.42 38.23
CA ASN A 197 -7.97 3.65 39.44
C ASN A 197 -9.50 3.62 39.18
N GLY A 198 -9.95 3.35 37.95
CA GLY A 198 -11.36 3.12 37.63
C GLY A 198 -12.16 4.37 37.25
N ALA A 199 -11.49 5.42 36.75
CA ALA A 199 -12.17 6.64 36.30
C ALA A 199 -12.98 6.39 35.01
N SER A 200 -14.21 6.92 34.95
CA SER A 200 -15.09 6.82 33.77
C SER A 200 -14.77 7.83 32.67
N THR A 201 -13.93 8.84 32.96
CA THR A 201 -13.46 9.89 32.04
C THR A 201 -12.03 10.31 32.42
N LEU A 202 -11.25 10.80 31.45
CA LEU A 202 -9.87 11.23 31.69
C LEU A 202 -9.78 12.73 32.00
N VAL A 203 -8.91 13.09 32.95
CA VAL A 203 -8.51 14.47 33.21
C VAL A 203 -7.50 14.94 32.15
N ALA A 204 -7.37 16.25 31.89
CA ALA A 204 -6.48 16.80 30.84
C ALA A 204 -5.06 16.21 30.85
N ASN A 205 -4.42 16.11 32.02
CA ASN A 205 -3.08 15.53 32.14
C ASN A 205 -3.03 14.04 31.76
N GLU A 206 -4.07 13.26 32.11
CA GLU A 206 -4.18 11.84 31.76
C GLU A 206 -4.41 11.67 30.26
N LYS A 207 -5.13 12.60 29.62
CA LYS A 207 -5.34 12.63 28.17
C LYS A 207 -4.02 12.83 27.43
N ASP A 208 -3.23 13.82 27.84
CA ASP A 208 -1.93 14.09 27.22
C ASP A 208 -0.97 12.93 27.41
N ALA A 209 -0.97 12.31 28.60
CA ALA A 209 -0.20 11.10 28.87
C ALA A 209 -0.63 9.93 27.98
N LEU A 210 -1.93 9.67 27.84
CA LEU A 210 -2.47 8.63 26.97
C LEU A 210 -2.08 8.88 25.50
N LYS A 211 -2.28 10.11 25.01
CA LYS A 211 -1.90 10.51 23.65
C LYS A 211 -0.40 10.27 23.41
N ALA A 212 0.44 10.64 24.36
CA ALA A 212 1.89 10.40 24.28
C ALA A 212 2.22 8.91 24.26
N MET A 213 1.54 8.08 25.05
CA MET A 213 1.72 6.62 25.04
C MET A 213 1.31 5.97 23.72
N LEU A 214 0.19 6.41 23.12
CA LEU A 214 -0.30 5.88 21.85
C LEU A 214 0.58 6.27 20.65
N LEU A 215 1.35 7.35 20.76
CA LEU A 215 2.30 7.80 19.73
C LEU A 215 3.74 7.31 19.97
N ASP A 216 4.02 6.78 21.15
CA ASP A 216 5.34 6.30 21.55
C ASP A 216 5.80 5.11 20.69
N PRO A 217 7.01 5.12 20.11
CA PRO A 217 7.48 4.05 19.24
C PRO A 217 7.53 2.65 19.85
N ALA A 218 7.71 2.54 21.17
CA ALA A 218 7.82 1.26 21.86
C ALA A 218 6.49 0.89 22.53
N ARG A 219 5.94 1.78 23.36
CA ARG A 219 4.73 1.53 24.15
C ARG A 219 3.48 1.38 23.29
N SER A 220 3.38 2.10 22.18
CA SER A 220 2.21 2.01 21.29
C SER A 220 2.01 0.59 20.76
N GLU A 221 3.08 -0.16 20.50
CA GLU A 221 2.99 -1.52 19.95
C GLU A 221 2.35 -2.47 20.95
N GLU A 222 2.75 -2.40 22.22
CA GLU A 222 2.19 -3.20 23.31
C GLU A 222 0.72 -2.84 23.57
N ILE A 223 0.43 -1.54 23.65
CA ILE A 223 -0.92 -1.01 23.89
C ILE A 223 -1.89 -1.41 22.78
N TRP A 224 -1.57 -1.10 21.53
CA TRP A 224 -2.44 -1.43 20.42
C TRP A 224 -2.54 -2.94 20.20
N SER A 225 -1.48 -3.69 20.47
CA SER A 225 -1.52 -5.15 20.40
C SER A 225 -2.54 -5.68 21.41
N ALA A 226 -2.46 -5.26 22.68
CA ALA A 226 -3.40 -5.64 23.74
C ALA A 226 -4.85 -5.29 23.40
N ILE A 227 -5.09 -4.05 22.94
CA ILE A 227 -6.43 -3.60 22.51
C ILE A 227 -6.96 -4.48 21.38
N LEU A 228 -6.16 -4.71 20.33
CA LEU A 228 -6.59 -5.46 19.16
C LEU A 228 -6.71 -6.98 19.42
N LYS A 229 -6.12 -7.53 20.50
CA LYS A 229 -6.38 -8.92 20.89
C LYS A 229 -7.85 -9.13 21.27
N ASN A 230 -8.56 -8.08 21.70
CA ASN A 230 -9.99 -8.14 21.92
C ASN A 230 -10.70 -8.27 20.57
N PRO A 231 -11.34 -9.42 20.29
CA PRO A 231 -11.87 -9.70 18.96
C PRO A 231 -13.14 -8.88 18.67
N GLU A 232 -13.79 -8.33 19.70
CA GLU A 232 -14.95 -7.43 19.60
C GLU A 232 -14.68 -6.10 18.88
N ILE A 233 -13.42 -5.76 18.59
CA ILE A 233 -13.06 -4.52 17.90
C ILE A 233 -13.12 -4.69 16.38
N LYS A 234 -14.32 -4.49 15.84
CA LYS A 234 -14.60 -4.49 14.42
C LYS A 234 -14.14 -3.18 13.78
N SER A 235 -13.34 -3.29 12.74
CA SER A 235 -12.80 -2.12 12.05
C SER A 235 -12.49 -2.43 10.58
N ILE A 236 -12.35 -1.38 9.78
CA ILE A 236 -12.06 -1.47 8.35
C ILE A 236 -10.94 -0.50 8.00
N VAL A 237 -9.95 -0.99 7.28
CA VAL A 237 -8.87 -0.21 6.69
C VAL A 237 -9.20 -0.04 5.20
N ARG A 238 -9.53 1.19 4.80
CA ARG A 238 -9.85 1.59 3.43
C ARG A 238 -8.62 2.20 2.77
N ILE A 239 -8.14 1.59 1.68
CA ILE A 239 -6.95 2.02 0.96
C ILE A 239 -7.32 2.34 -0.48
N VAL A 240 -6.92 3.54 -0.93
CA VAL A 240 -7.15 3.99 -2.30
C VAL A 240 -5.81 4.50 -2.86
N PRO A 241 -5.22 3.82 -3.87
CA PRO A 241 -3.95 4.24 -4.47
C PRO A 241 -4.06 5.56 -5.22
N THR A 242 -3.10 6.46 -5.00
CA THR A 242 -2.99 7.71 -5.78
C THR A 242 -2.24 7.49 -7.10
N ARG A 243 -1.66 6.30 -7.28
CA ARG A 243 -0.87 5.89 -8.45
C ARG A 243 -1.15 4.43 -8.79
N ASN A 244 -0.85 4.05 -10.04
CA ASN A 244 -0.91 2.65 -10.44
C ASN A 244 0.10 1.84 -9.64
N THR A 245 -0.36 0.73 -9.07
CA THR A 245 0.43 -0.24 -8.33
C THR A 245 -0.03 -1.65 -8.72
N ASP A 246 0.42 -2.67 -8.00
CA ASP A 246 -0.07 -4.03 -8.13
C ASP A 246 -0.23 -4.70 -6.77
N PHE A 247 -0.93 -5.83 -6.77
CA PHE A 247 -1.21 -6.58 -5.55
C PHE A 247 0.07 -7.13 -4.90
N HIS A 248 1.12 -7.43 -5.68
CA HIS A 248 2.39 -7.93 -5.14
C HIS A 248 3.13 -6.85 -4.33
N HIS A 249 3.20 -5.61 -4.84
CA HIS A 249 3.82 -4.51 -4.11
C HIS A 249 3.11 -4.20 -2.79
N LEU A 250 1.78 -4.21 -2.80
CA LEU A 250 0.98 -4.01 -1.59
C LEU A 250 1.20 -5.16 -0.60
N ARG A 251 1.07 -6.41 -1.06
CA ARG A 251 1.32 -7.62 -0.27
C ARG A 251 2.68 -7.60 0.39
N ASP A 252 3.73 -7.33 -0.37
CA ASP A 252 5.11 -7.44 0.12
C ASP A 252 5.42 -6.38 1.19
N ALA A 253 4.71 -5.24 1.20
CA ALA A 253 4.81 -4.27 2.29
C ALA A 253 4.23 -4.85 3.61
N TRP A 254 3.03 -5.44 3.57
CA TRP A 254 2.43 -6.05 4.77
C TRP A 254 3.17 -7.30 5.21
N VAL A 255 3.54 -8.20 4.29
CA VAL A 255 4.31 -9.41 4.59
C VAL A 255 5.63 -9.06 5.27
N ARG A 256 6.35 -8.03 4.80
CA ARG A 256 7.58 -7.59 5.47
C ARG A 256 7.32 -7.11 6.90
N SER A 257 6.27 -6.31 7.12
CA SER A 257 5.90 -5.85 8.46
C SER A 257 5.53 -7.02 9.38
N LEU A 258 4.71 -7.95 8.90
CA LEU A 258 4.31 -9.15 9.64
C LEU A 258 5.50 -10.05 9.96
N THR A 259 6.41 -10.25 9.00
CA THR A 259 7.62 -11.06 9.19
C THR A 259 8.54 -10.44 10.24
N ALA A 260 8.72 -9.11 10.21
CA ALA A 260 9.53 -8.42 11.22
C ALA A 260 8.95 -8.58 12.64
N ARG A 261 7.62 -8.53 12.80
CA ARG A 261 6.96 -8.79 14.09
C ARG A 261 7.11 -10.24 14.53
N ALA A 262 6.94 -11.19 13.60
CA ALA A 262 7.11 -12.60 13.88
C ALA A 262 8.55 -12.95 14.32
N GLN A 263 9.55 -12.26 13.77
CA GLN A 263 10.94 -12.39 14.21
C GLN A 263 11.18 -11.82 15.62
N LYS A 264 10.51 -10.71 15.98
CA LYS A 264 10.61 -10.08 17.30
C LYS A 264 9.92 -10.90 18.40
N ASN A 265 8.80 -11.54 18.09
CA ASN A 265 8.04 -12.37 19.03
C ASN A 265 7.84 -13.79 18.49
N ARG A 266 8.90 -14.59 18.51
CA ARG A 266 8.86 -15.96 17.96
C ARG A 266 7.97 -16.90 18.77
N GLU A 267 7.75 -16.63 20.04
CA GLU A 267 6.87 -17.45 20.90
C GLU A 267 5.41 -17.36 20.42
N GLU A 268 4.94 -16.15 20.09
CA GLU A 268 3.55 -15.94 19.65
C GLU A 268 3.33 -16.24 18.16
N PHE A 269 4.34 -16.06 17.31
CA PHE A 269 4.18 -16.14 15.84
C PHE A 269 4.95 -17.30 15.20
N GLY A 270 5.65 -18.13 15.99
CA GLY A 270 6.52 -19.20 15.49
C GLY A 270 5.82 -20.52 15.20
N ASP A 271 4.49 -20.59 15.35
CA ASP A 271 3.72 -21.81 15.13
C ASP A 271 3.38 -22.08 13.66
N GLU A 272 3.00 -23.32 13.38
CA GLU A 272 2.63 -23.76 12.03
C GLU A 272 1.36 -23.07 11.52
N ALA A 273 0.42 -22.79 12.42
CA ALA A 273 -0.84 -22.11 12.10
C ALA A 273 -0.60 -20.71 11.51
N PHE A 274 0.31 -19.93 12.10
CA PHE A 274 0.69 -18.62 11.60
C PHE A 274 1.37 -18.71 10.24
N GLY A 275 2.28 -19.68 10.07
CA GLY A 275 2.94 -19.95 8.80
C GLY A 275 1.94 -20.24 7.67
N LYS A 276 0.93 -21.05 7.96
CA LYS A 276 -0.18 -21.33 7.03
C LYS A 276 -1.00 -20.08 6.73
N ALA A 277 -1.40 -19.33 7.75
CA ALA A 277 -2.19 -18.10 7.59
C ALA A 277 -1.44 -17.03 6.78
N MET A 278 -0.11 -16.92 6.95
CA MET A 278 0.75 -16.07 6.13
C MET A 278 0.76 -16.50 4.65
N GLY A 279 0.73 -17.82 4.40
CA GLY A 279 0.58 -18.38 3.06
C GLY A 279 -0.77 -18.04 2.43
N GLU A 280 -1.86 -18.22 3.17
CA GLU A 280 -3.23 -17.86 2.75
C GLU A 280 -3.31 -16.36 2.42
N PHE A 281 -2.80 -15.50 3.30
CA PHE A 281 -2.71 -14.06 3.07
C PHE A 281 -1.97 -13.73 1.78
N LYS A 282 -0.78 -14.31 1.56
CA LYS A 282 0.00 -14.08 0.33
C LYS A 282 -0.75 -14.50 -0.94
N ALA A 283 -1.53 -15.58 -0.88
CA ALA A 283 -2.28 -16.11 -2.00
C ALA A 283 -3.43 -15.17 -2.42
N LEU A 284 -4.10 -14.50 -1.47
CA LEU A 284 -5.18 -13.53 -1.77
C LEU A 284 -4.74 -12.41 -2.73
N PHE A 285 -3.47 -12.02 -2.61
CA PHE A 285 -2.83 -10.95 -3.38
C PHE A 285 -2.00 -11.45 -4.57
N ASN A 286 -2.12 -12.72 -4.97
CA ASN A 286 -1.44 -13.25 -6.16
C ASN A 286 -2.23 -12.90 -7.44
N ARG A 287 -2.36 -11.60 -7.71
CA ARG A 287 -3.23 -11.02 -8.75
C ARG A 287 -2.49 -9.93 -9.54
N GLY A 288 -3.18 -9.35 -10.52
CA GLY A 288 -2.62 -8.37 -11.46
C GLY A 288 -2.39 -6.96 -10.88
N SER A 289 -2.67 -5.94 -11.68
CA SER A 289 -2.47 -4.54 -11.27
C SER A 289 -3.62 -4.02 -10.41
N VAL A 290 -3.31 -2.99 -9.62
CA VAL A 290 -4.27 -2.16 -8.88
C VAL A 290 -4.13 -0.74 -9.41
N PRO A 291 -4.99 -0.32 -10.35
CA PRO A 291 -4.95 1.03 -10.90
C PRO A 291 -5.20 2.11 -9.84
N LYS A 292 -4.75 3.33 -10.12
CA LYS A 292 -5.05 4.50 -9.29
C LYS A 292 -6.57 4.66 -9.08
N GLY A 293 -6.98 5.07 -7.89
CA GLY A 293 -8.38 5.33 -7.53
C GLY A 293 -9.22 4.07 -7.26
N ARG A 294 -8.68 2.87 -7.46
CA ARG A 294 -9.39 1.62 -7.14
C ARG A 294 -9.29 1.29 -5.65
N GLU A 295 -10.42 1.00 -5.03
CA GLU A 295 -10.51 0.79 -3.60
C GLU A 295 -10.13 -0.63 -3.19
N LEU A 296 -9.34 -0.73 -2.12
CA LEU A 296 -9.07 -1.97 -1.39
C LEU A 296 -9.57 -1.79 0.05
N LEU A 297 -10.47 -2.68 0.48
CA LEU A 297 -10.96 -2.73 1.84
C LEU A 297 -10.39 -3.96 2.56
N LEU A 298 -9.81 -3.74 3.73
CA LEU A 298 -9.41 -4.78 4.66
C LEU A 298 -10.34 -4.70 5.87
N SER A 299 -11.20 -5.70 6.07
CA SER A 299 -12.12 -5.76 7.20
C SER A 299 -11.54 -6.66 8.30
N ARG A 300 -11.65 -6.24 9.56
CA ARG A 300 -11.45 -7.05 10.76
C ARG A 300 -12.81 -7.26 11.41
N ASP A 301 -13.25 -8.52 11.52
CA ASP A 301 -14.53 -8.87 12.13
C ASP A 301 -14.42 -9.12 13.65
N GLU A 302 -15.53 -9.55 14.25
CA GLU A 302 -15.69 -9.85 15.69
C GLU A 302 -14.87 -11.05 16.19
N SER A 303 -14.28 -11.84 15.28
CA SER A 303 -13.36 -12.94 15.60
C SER A 303 -11.90 -12.53 15.37
N GLY A 304 -11.67 -11.30 14.90
CA GLY A 304 -10.37 -10.83 14.43
C GLY A 304 -10.00 -11.36 13.03
N LYS A 305 -10.87 -12.06 12.32
CA LYS A 305 -10.61 -12.55 10.96
C LYS A 305 -10.44 -11.38 10.00
N LEU A 306 -9.50 -11.51 9.07
CA LEU A 306 -9.28 -10.57 7.98
C LEU A 306 -10.18 -10.92 6.79
N GLY A 307 -11.01 -9.99 6.33
CA GLY A 307 -11.62 -10.02 5.01
C GLY A 307 -10.90 -9.05 4.06
N VAL A 308 -10.73 -9.43 2.79
CA VAL A 308 -10.11 -8.60 1.77
C VAL A 308 -11.09 -8.41 0.62
N TRP A 309 -11.36 -7.15 0.28
CA TRP A 309 -12.28 -6.75 -0.78
C TRP A 309 -11.61 -5.76 -1.72
N TYR A 310 -11.92 -5.85 -3.00
CA TYR A 310 -11.34 -5.00 -4.03
C TYR A 310 -12.38 -4.56 -5.04
N GLU A 311 -12.36 -3.27 -5.36
CA GLU A 311 -13.19 -2.69 -6.41
C GLU A 311 -12.41 -2.63 -7.74
N ASP A 312 -12.81 -3.44 -8.71
CA ASP A 312 -12.25 -3.39 -10.08
C ASP A 312 -12.86 -2.28 -10.94
N GLY A 313 -13.94 -1.67 -10.44
CA GLY A 313 -14.79 -0.64 -11.04
C GLY A 313 -15.52 -1.05 -12.30
N VAL A 314 -15.68 -2.35 -12.51
CA VAL A 314 -16.58 -2.92 -13.52
C VAL A 314 -17.73 -3.64 -12.80
N ASN A 315 -17.39 -4.51 -11.85
CA ASN A 315 -18.34 -5.37 -11.15
C ASN A 315 -18.60 -4.90 -9.70
N GLY A 316 -18.16 -3.69 -9.36
CA GLY A 316 -18.19 -3.17 -8.00
C GLY A 316 -17.17 -3.84 -7.08
N SER A 317 -17.43 -3.75 -5.77
CA SER A 317 -16.57 -4.34 -4.74
C SER A 317 -16.73 -5.86 -4.69
N GLN A 318 -15.64 -6.60 -4.90
CA GLN A 318 -15.60 -8.06 -4.89
C GLN A 318 -14.76 -8.58 -3.72
N ARG A 319 -15.22 -9.66 -3.08
CA ARG A 319 -14.47 -10.35 -2.03
C ARG A 319 -13.32 -11.13 -2.66
N LEU A 320 -12.09 -10.78 -2.30
CA LEU A 320 -10.89 -11.52 -2.73
C LEU A 320 -10.65 -12.77 -1.90
N GLY A 321 -11.04 -12.74 -0.62
CA GLY A 321 -11.01 -13.87 0.30
C GLY A 321 -10.88 -13.44 1.76
N GLU A 322 -10.59 -14.40 2.63
CA GLU A 322 -10.46 -14.18 4.08
C GLU A 322 -9.28 -14.95 4.68
N VAL A 323 -8.75 -14.48 5.82
CA VAL A 323 -7.73 -15.17 6.62
C VAL A 323 -8.18 -15.16 8.08
N ARG A 324 -8.39 -16.35 8.65
CA ARG A 324 -9.01 -16.53 9.98
C ARG A 324 -8.10 -16.21 11.16
N ASP A 325 -6.79 -16.30 10.97
CA ASP A 325 -5.83 -16.03 12.05
C ASP A 325 -5.77 -14.53 12.36
N GLU A 326 -6.22 -14.15 13.55
CA GLU A 326 -6.31 -12.75 13.98
C GLU A 326 -4.96 -12.05 14.05
N ARG A 327 -3.86 -12.82 14.17
CA ARG A 327 -2.50 -12.29 14.20
C ARG A 327 -2.13 -11.60 12.89
N ILE A 328 -2.71 -12.04 11.76
CA ILE A 328 -2.50 -11.44 10.44
C ILE A 328 -3.15 -10.06 10.38
N SER A 329 -4.45 -9.96 10.67
CA SER A 329 -5.15 -8.67 10.71
C SER A 329 -4.56 -7.75 11.79
N ARG A 330 -4.21 -8.27 12.97
CA ARG A 330 -3.62 -7.46 14.05
C ARG A 330 -2.31 -6.87 13.62
N GLY A 331 -1.43 -7.66 13.01
CA GLY A 331 -0.14 -7.18 12.53
C GLY A 331 -0.26 -6.14 11.41
N ILE A 332 -1.27 -6.26 10.53
CA ILE A 332 -1.56 -5.24 9.50
C ILE A 332 -1.99 -3.92 10.16
N TRP A 333 -2.93 -3.96 11.11
CA TRP A 333 -3.39 -2.77 11.83
C TRP A 333 -2.24 -2.11 12.60
N LEU A 334 -1.44 -2.89 13.32
CA LEU A 334 -0.24 -2.39 13.99
C LEU A 334 0.72 -1.72 12.99
N GLY A 335 0.80 -2.19 11.74
CA GLY A 335 1.58 -1.53 10.69
C GLY A 335 1.16 -0.09 10.37
N TYR A 336 -0.04 0.32 10.77
CA TYR A 336 -0.59 1.67 10.63
C TYR A 336 -0.73 2.44 11.94
N LEU A 337 -0.85 1.73 13.07
CA LEU A 337 -1.15 2.33 14.36
C LEU A 337 0.07 2.47 15.27
N ALA A 338 1.06 1.57 15.15
CA ALA A 338 2.02 1.37 16.23
C ALA A 338 3.41 0.94 15.79
N GLY A 339 4.39 1.23 16.66
CA GLY A 339 5.80 0.94 16.45
C GLY A 339 6.59 2.14 15.93
N ALA A 340 7.90 1.94 15.75
CA ALA A 340 8.81 2.98 15.26
C ALA A 340 8.67 3.25 13.75
N ASN A 341 8.29 2.23 12.98
CA ASN A 341 8.25 2.28 11.51
C ASN A 341 6.82 2.09 11.01
N VAL A 342 6.00 3.12 11.21
CA VAL A 342 4.58 3.09 10.82
C VAL A 342 4.43 3.43 9.34
N SER A 343 3.46 2.81 8.68
CA SER A 343 3.23 2.99 7.24
C SER A 343 2.73 4.40 6.86
N SER A 344 2.10 5.11 7.79
CA SER A 344 1.71 6.51 7.64
C SER A 344 1.64 7.16 9.03
N GLU A 345 2.54 8.11 9.28
CA GLU A 345 2.57 8.90 10.50
C GLU A 345 1.36 9.82 10.64
N GLU A 346 0.91 10.37 9.52
CA GLU A 346 -0.30 11.19 9.44
C GLU A 346 -1.53 10.39 9.86
N ALA A 347 -1.71 9.19 9.30
CA ALA A 347 -2.83 8.32 9.66
C ALA A 347 -2.78 7.93 11.14
N ARG A 348 -1.59 7.60 11.67
CA ARG A 348 -1.42 7.32 13.11
C ARG A 348 -1.89 8.48 13.98
N ARG A 349 -1.43 9.70 13.70
CA ARG A 349 -1.82 10.89 14.47
C ARG A 349 -3.32 11.15 14.37
N SER A 350 -3.88 11.10 13.17
CA SER A 350 -5.31 11.31 12.92
C SER A 350 -6.17 10.28 13.66
N VAL A 351 -5.78 8.99 13.63
CA VAL A 351 -6.49 7.95 14.38
C VAL A 351 -6.40 8.19 15.88
N VAL A 352 -5.21 8.52 16.42
CA VAL A 352 -5.07 8.82 17.85
C VAL A 352 -5.98 9.99 18.24
N GLU A 353 -6.05 11.05 17.44
CA GLU A 353 -6.97 12.16 17.69
C GLU A 353 -8.44 11.75 17.64
N GLY A 354 -8.84 10.90 16.69
CA GLY A 354 -10.18 10.33 16.66
C GLY A 354 -10.51 9.52 17.91
N VAL A 355 -9.57 8.70 18.36
CA VAL A 355 -9.71 7.88 19.56
C VAL A 355 -9.81 8.75 20.83
N MET A 356 -9.03 9.83 20.90
CA MET A 356 -9.07 10.76 22.04
C MET A 356 -10.46 11.36 22.21
N ARG A 357 -11.18 11.68 21.13
CA ARG A 357 -12.56 12.21 21.20
C ARG A 357 -13.53 11.25 21.88
N PHE A 358 -13.29 9.94 21.83
CA PHE A 358 -14.13 8.97 22.52
C PHE A 358 -13.86 8.93 24.02
N VAL A 359 -12.60 8.99 24.46
CA VAL A 359 -12.26 8.94 25.89
C VAL A 359 -12.50 10.27 26.62
N GLU A 360 -12.75 11.35 25.88
CA GLU A 360 -13.21 12.62 26.42
C GLU A 360 -14.64 12.59 26.95
N ARG A 361 -15.41 11.54 26.60
CA ARG A 361 -16.82 11.41 26.94
C ARG A 361 -17.07 10.14 27.76
N PRO A 362 -18.15 10.10 28.57
CA PRO A 362 -18.53 8.89 29.27
C PRO A 362 -18.82 7.74 28.30
N VAL A 363 -18.48 6.51 28.71
CA VAL A 363 -18.77 5.31 27.92
C VAL A 363 -20.27 5.21 27.65
N GLY A 364 -20.66 5.05 26.37
CA GLY A 364 -22.06 4.91 25.95
C GLY A 364 -22.75 6.15 25.38
N SER A 365 -22.08 7.31 25.28
CA SER A 365 -22.61 8.47 24.54
C SER A 365 -22.42 8.27 23.02
N VAL A 366 -23.50 8.01 22.28
CA VAL A 366 -23.47 7.58 20.85
C VAL A 366 -23.31 8.74 19.85
N GLU A 367 -23.25 10.00 20.28
CA GLU A 367 -23.19 11.14 19.34
C GLU A 367 -21.76 11.48 18.90
N GLY A 368 -21.13 10.56 18.18
CA GLY A 368 -19.88 10.77 17.47
C GLY A 368 -20.06 11.54 16.15
N MET A 369 -20.86 12.60 16.09
CA MET A 369 -20.83 13.48 14.91
C MET A 369 -19.48 14.22 14.91
N VAL A 370 -18.59 13.84 14.00
CA VAL A 370 -17.36 14.60 13.67
C VAL A 370 -17.78 16.00 13.25
N THR A 371 -17.53 17.00 14.07
CA THR A 371 -17.41 18.39 13.62
C THR A 371 -15.90 18.67 13.61
N VAL A 372 -15.35 18.92 12.42
CA VAL A 372 -13.97 19.44 12.25
C VAL A 372 -14.00 20.96 12.35
#